data_AF-A0A9C7GDC2-F1
#
_entry.id   AF-A0A9C7GDC2-F1
#
_cell.length_a   1.000
_cell.length_b   1.000
_cell.length_c   1.000
_cell.angle_alpha   90.00
_cell.angle_beta   90.00
_cell.angle_gamma   90.00
#
_symmetry.space_group_name_H-M   'P 1'
#
loop_
_entity.id
_entity.type
_entity.pdbx_description
1 polymer ?
#
loop_
_entity_poly.entity_id
_entity_poly.type
_entity_poly.pdbx_seq_one_letter_code
_entity_poly.pdbx_strand_id
1 'polypeptide(L)'
;MNSSIMTSPFIRKVSAVHYQIHLSTTDKVIGDIAVSQNVVTIQYSSELLLDEFIIIHDVISHLRKGSIIDDSKSFLGYLPNGDSAYIIRNWKPWLDYIQTSMKYCQ
;
A
#
# COMPACT_ATOMS: atom_id res chain seq x y z
N MET A 1 16.65 1.38 -17.88
CA MET A 1 15.75 1.49 -16.71
C MET A 1 15.92 0.20 -15.91
N ASN A 2 16.51 0.32 -14.71
CA ASN A 2 17.12 -0.79 -13.98
C ASN A 2 16.11 -1.72 -13.31
N SER A 3 16.43 -3.01 -13.35
CA SER A 3 15.72 -4.22 -12.92
C SER A 3 15.42 -4.34 -11.42
N SER A 4 15.43 -3.26 -10.64
CA SER A 4 15.39 -3.31 -9.16
C SER A 4 14.00 -3.13 -8.54
N ILE A 5 12.93 -3.08 -9.34
CA ILE A 5 11.54 -2.89 -8.88
C ILE A 5 10.92 -4.21 -8.35
N MET A 6 11.55 -5.37 -8.59
CA MET A 6 10.82 -6.65 -8.74
C MET A 6 11.13 -7.78 -7.74
N THR A 7 11.62 -7.51 -6.52
CA THR A 7 11.84 -8.58 -5.52
C THR A 7 10.84 -8.54 -4.35
N SER A 8 9.59 -8.15 -4.61
CA SER A 8 8.51 -8.31 -3.64
C SER A 8 7.72 -9.58 -3.95
N PRO A 9 7.48 -10.48 -2.97
CA PRO A 9 6.67 -11.69 -3.19
C PRO A 9 5.22 -11.37 -3.56
N PHE A 10 4.78 -10.12 -3.33
CA PHE A 10 3.43 -9.65 -3.61
C PHE A 10 3.26 -9.09 -5.03
N ILE A 11 4.35 -8.81 -5.76
CA ILE A 11 4.27 -8.15 -7.07
C ILE A 11 4.43 -9.18 -8.19
N ARG A 12 3.43 -9.28 -9.08
CA ARG A 12 3.47 -10.12 -10.28
C ARG A 12 3.45 -9.26 -11.54
N LYS A 13 4.30 -9.57 -12.50
CA LYS A 13 4.34 -8.86 -13.80
C LYS A 13 3.22 -9.35 -14.71
N VAL A 14 2.43 -8.41 -15.23
CA VAL A 14 1.39 -8.68 -16.23
C VAL A 14 1.89 -8.30 -17.63
N SER A 15 2.54 -7.14 -17.76
CA SER A 15 3.12 -6.66 -19.03
C SER A 15 4.41 -5.87 -18.77
N ALA A 16 4.97 -5.22 -19.81
CA ALA A 16 6.16 -4.38 -19.68
C ALA A 16 5.96 -3.18 -18.74
N VAL A 17 4.73 -2.68 -18.62
CA VAL A 17 4.38 -1.44 -17.90
C VAL A 17 3.29 -1.65 -16.84
N HIS A 18 2.83 -2.88 -16.66
CA HIS A 18 1.73 -3.22 -15.76
C HIS A 18 2.09 -4.42 -14.90
N TYR A 19 1.83 -4.28 -13.60
CA TYR A 19 2.02 -5.30 -12.57
C TYR A 19 0.79 -5.35 -11.67
N GLN A 20 0.64 -6.45 -10.97
CA GLN A 20 -0.42 -6.65 -9.99
C GLN A 20 0.18 -6.92 -8.61
N ILE A 21 -0.53 -6.47 -7.59
CA ILE A 21 -0.27 -6.77 -6.19
C ILE A 21 -1.20 -7.89 -5.76
N HIS A 22 -0.64 -8.98 -5.24
CA HIS A 22 -1.34 -10.18 -4.82
C HIS A 22 -1.17 -10.40 -3.32
N LEU A 23 -2.19 -10.97 -2.68
CA LEU A 23 -2.07 -11.49 -1.32
C LEU A 23 -1.09 -12.68 -1.33
N SER A 24 -0.11 -12.76 -0.42
CA SER A 24 0.92 -13.83 -0.49
C SER A 24 0.37 -15.25 -0.37
N THR A 25 -0.79 -15.40 0.27
CA THR A 25 -1.41 -16.70 0.58
C THR A 25 -2.44 -17.15 -0.45
N THR A 26 -2.83 -16.30 -1.42
CA THR A 26 -3.86 -16.61 -2.43
C THR A 26 -3.55 -15.94 -3.77
N ASP A 27 -4.27 -16.29 -4.84
CA ASP A 27 -4.20 -15.53 -6.11
C ASP A 27 -5.14 -14.30 -6.13
N LYS A 28 -5.57 -13.81 -4.96
CA LYS A 28 -6.38 -12.60 -4.86
C LYS A 28 -5.56 -11.38 -5.24
N VAL A 29 -5.99 -10.69 -6.30
CA VAL A 29 -5.48 -9.37 -6.69
C VAL A 29 -6.04 -8.31 -5.75
N ILE A 30 -5.17 -7.51 -5.15
CA ILE A 30 -5.54 -6.44 -4.21
C ILE A 30 -5.13 -5.05 -4.73
N GLY A 31 -4.39 -4.98 -5.84
CA GLY A 31 -4.07 -3.72 -6.50
C GLY A 31 -3.31 -3.89 -7.81
N ASP A 32 -3.16 -2.78 -8.53
CA ASP A 32 -2.48 -2.66 -9.80
C ASP A 32 -1.37 -1.61 -9.71
N ILE A 33 -0.28 -1.85 -10.42
CA ILE A 33 0.84 -0.91 -10.55
C ILE A 33 1.03 -0.63 -12.04
N ALA A 34 0.86 0.63 -12.41
CA ALA A 34 1.15 1.13 -13.75
C ALA A 34 2.43 1.97 -13.74
N VAL A 35 3.35 1.67 -14.65
CA VAL A 35 4.63 2.38 -14.79
C VAL A 35 4.60 3.19 -16.09
N SER A 36 4.74 4.52 -15.98
CA SER A 36 4.80 5.42 -17.14
C SER A 36 5.97 6.38 -16.98
N GLN A 37 6.96 6.29 -17.87
CA GLN A 37 8.17 7.11 -17.87
C GLN A 37 8.84 7.18 -16.48
N ASN A 38 8.50 8.19 -15.68
CA ASN A 38 9.05 8.48 -14.35
C ASN A 38 7.98 8.46 -13.23
N VAL A 39 6.78 7.99 -13.53
CA VAL A 39 5.65 7.91 -12.60
C VAL A 39 5.26 6.46 -12.41
N VAL A 40 5.13 6.05 -11.16
CA VAL A 40 4.52 4.78 -10.76
C VAL A 40 3.18 5.10 -10.12
N THR A 41 2.09 4.62 -10.72
CA THR A 41 0.74 4.77 -10.18
C THR A 41 0.33 3.45 -9.57
N ILE A 42 -0.12 3.47 -8.32
CA ILE A 42 -0.67 2.30 -7.64
C ILE A 42 -2.16 2.53 -7.42
N GLN A 43 -2.99 1.59 -7.86
CA GLN A 43 -4.43 1.61 -7.72
C GLN A 43 -4.87 0.40 -6.92
N TYR A 44 -5.78 0.59 -5.98
CA TYR A 44 -6.30 -0.47 -5.12
C TYR A 44 -7.68 -0.08 -4.60
N SER A 45 -8.43 -1.06 -4.11
CA SER A 45 -9.77 -0.84 -3.57
C SER A 45 -9.74 -0.05 -2.26
N SER A 46 -10.76 0.75 -1.97
CA SER A 46 -10.98 1.32 -0.63
C SER A 46 -11.53 0.27 0.36
N GLU A 47 -12.04 -0.85 -0.15
CA GLU A 47 -12.62 -1.95 0.62
C GLU A 47 -11.60 -3.09 0.78
N LEU A 48 -10.50 -2.79 1.45
CA LEU A 48 -9.46 -3.76 1.78
C LEU A 48 -9.51 -4.13 3.27
N LEU A 49 -9.07 -5.35 3.56
CA LEU A 49 -8.80 -5.79 4.93
C LEU A 49 -7.48 -5.17 5.43
N LEU A 50 -7.27 -5.18 6.75
CA LEU A 50 -6.09 -4.57 7.36
C LEU A 50 -4.77 -5.20 6.87
N ASP A 51 -4.73 -6.52 6.74
CA ASP A 51 -3.58 -7.26 6.20
C ASP A 51 -3.28 -6.89 4.74
N GLU A 52 -4.32 -6.65 3.94
CA GLU A 52 -4.19 -6.18 2.57
C GLU A 52 -3.64 -4.75 2.52
N PHE A 53 -4.12 -3.84 3.39
CA PHE A 53 -3.54 -2.50 3.52
C PHE A 53 -2.07 -2.53 3.94
N ILE A 54 -1.68 -3.45 4.83
CA ILE A 54 -0.27 -3.66 5.22
C ILE A 54 0.57 -4.04 3.98
N ILE A 55 0.08 -4.94 3.14
CA ILE A 55 0.79 -5.33 1.91
C ILE A 55 0.90 -4.15 0.93
N ILE A 56 -0.16 -3.39 0.74
CA ILE A 56 -0.14 -2.18 -0.11
C ILE A 56 0.91 -1.19 0.41
N HIS A 57 0.92 -0.93 1.73
CA HIS A 57 1.89 -0.03 2.35
C HIS A 57 3.33 -0.51 2.16
N ASP A 58 3.59 -1.80 2.35
CA ASP A 58 4.91 -2.41 2.18
C ASP A 58 5.39 -2.30 0.73
N VAL A 59 4.50 -2.55 -0.24
CA VAL A 59 4.79 -2.38 -1.67
C VAL A 59 5.14 -0.93 -1.99
N ILE A 60 4.34 0.04 -1.56
CA ILE A 60 4.64 1.47 -1.79
C ILE A 60 5.98 1.84 -1.15
N SER A 61 6.21 1.43 0.09
CA SER A 61 7.44 1.72 0.83
C SER A 61 8.67 1.12 0.16
N HIS A 62 8.56 -0.07 -0.44
CA HIS A 62 9.62 -0.67 -1.24
C HIS A 62 9.92 0.15 -2.50
N LEU A 63 8.88 0.60 -3.20
CA LEU A 63 8.99 1.35 -4.45
C LEU A 63 9.45 2.80 -4.25
N ARG A 64 9.28 3.37 -3.04
CA ARG A 64 9.50 4.81 -2.82
C ARG A 64 10.96 5.27 -2.83
N LYS A 65 11.97 4.40 -2.81
CA LYS A 65 13.36 4.79 -2.52
C LYS A 65 13.84 5.92 -3.44
N GLY A 66 13.89 7.15 -2.92
CA GLY A 66 14.28 8.38 -3.64
C GLY A 66 13.15 9.12 -4.37
N SER A 67 11.88 8.74 -4.17
CA SER A 67 10.72 9.27 -4.88
C SER A 67 9.82 10.11 -3.98
N ILE A 68 9.16 11.11 -4.57
CA ILE A 68 8.07 11.86 -3.94
C ILE A 68 6.79 11.03 -4.05
N ILE A 69 6.04 10.91 -2.96
CA ILE A 69 4.75 10.20 -2.95
C ILE A 69 3.62 11.21 -2.75
N ASP A 70 2.60 11.11 -3.61
CA ASP A 70 1.29 11.71 -3.39
C ASP A 70 0.31 10.59 -2.99
N ASP A 71 -0.11 10.60 -1.72
CA ASP A 71 -1.10 9.68 -1.16
C ASP A 71 -2.43 10.37 -0.82
N SER A 72 -2.69 11.55 -1.39
CA SER A 72 -3.87 12.37 -1.08
C SER A 72 -5.21 11.65 -1.31
N LYS A 73 -5.24 10.66 -2.20
CA LYS A 73 -6.42 9.82 -2.52
C LYS A 73 -6.50 8.52 -1.70
N SER A 74 -5.60 8.34 -0.74
CA SER A 74 -5.40 7.10 0.01
C SER A 74 -5.73 7.26 1.49
N PHE A 75 -6.89 7.87 1.77
CA PHE A 75 -7.34 8.14 3.13
C PHE A 75 -7.74 6.85 3.87
N LEU A 76 -7.25 6.69 5.10
CA LEU A 76 -7.52 5.51 5.94
C LEU A 76 -8.45 5.81 7.13
N GLY A 77 -8.55 7.07 7.54
CA GLY A 77 -9.32 7.48 8.71
C GLY A 77 -8.64 8.56 9.53
N TYR A 78 -9.00 8.64 10.81
CA TYR A 78 -8.46 9.61 11.75
C TYR A 78 -7.76 8.92 12.92
N LEU A 79 -6.71 9.56 13.43
CA LEU A 79 -6.08 9.23 14.70
C LEU A 79 -6.93 9.72 15.89
N PRO A 80 -6.67 9.26 17.13
CA PRO A 80 -7.41 9.71 18.32
C PRO A 80 -7.36 11.21 18.58
N ASN A 81 -6.32 11.89 18.11
CA ASN A 81 -6.16 13.35 18.23
C ASN A 81 -6.89 14.13 17.12
N GLY A 82 -7.58 13.46 16.20
CA GLY A 82 -8.28 14.07 15.07
C GLY A 82 -7.46 14.23 13.79
N ASP A 83 -6.17 13.87 13.80
CA ASP A 83 -5.32 13.98 12.61
C ASP A 83 -5.70 12.94 11.55
N SER A 84 -5.71 13.34 10.28
CA SER A 84 -5.95 12.42 9.16
C SER A 84 -4.80 11.44 8.96
N ALA A 85 -5.15 10.19 8.67
CA ALA A 85 -4.22 9.13 8.30
C ALA A 85 -4.43 8.70 6.85
N TYR A 86 -3.31 8.45 6.17
CA TYR A 86 -3.25 7.99 4.80
C TYR A 86 -2.31 6.79 4.68
N ILE A 87 -2.27 6.12 3.53
CA ILE A 87 -1.45 4.92 3.33
C ILE A 87 0.05 5.16 3.54
N ILE A 88 0.54 6.41 3.47
CA ILE A 88 1.93 6.76 3.81
C ILE A 88 1.99 7.77 4.95
N ARG A 89 1.27 8.88 4.85
CA ARG A 89 1.22 9.89 5.91
C ARG A 89 0.51 9.33 7.13
N ASN A 90 1.15 9.42 8.29
CA ASN A 90 0.65 8.92 9.57
C ASN A 90 0.37 7.40 9.62
N TRP A 91 1.01 6.60 8.75
CA TRP A 91 0.83 5.14 8.72
C TRP A 91 1.09 4.45 10.07
N LYS A 92 2.27 4.64 10.67
CA LYS A 92 2.63 3.98 11.93
C LYS A 92 1.68 4.33 13.08
N PRO A 93 1.39 5.61 13.37
CA PRO A 93 0.40 5.98 14.38
C PRO A 93 -0.98 5.36 14.13
N TRP A 94 -1.42 5.30 12.87
CA TRP A 94 -2.70 4.70 12.51
C TRP A 94 -2.71 3.19 12.76
N LEU A 95 -1.67 2.47 12.33
CA LEU A 95 -1.55 1.04 12.55
C LEU A 95 -1.53 0.70 14.04
N ASP A 96 -0.75 1.44 14.84
CA ASP A 96 -0.67 1.27 16.29
C ASP A 96 -2.05 1.51 16.94
N TYR A 97 -2.82 2.51 16.48
CA TYR A 97 -4.18 2.76 16.94
C TYR A 97 -5.15 1.62 16.61
N ILE A 98 -5.20 1.17 15.36
CA ILE A 98 -6.10 0.08 14.93
C ILE A 98 -5.79 -1.22 15.71
N GLN A 99 -4.51 -1.58 15.84
CA GLN A 99 -4.09 -2.76 16.60
C GLN A 99 -4.45 -2.68 18.08
N THR A 100 -4.39 -1.48 18.66
CA THR A 100 -4.77 -1.24 20.04
C THR A 100 -6.28 -1.36 20.22
N SER A 101 -7.07 -0.72 19.36
CA SER A 101 -8.54 -0.80 19.40
C SER A 101 -9.07 -2.23 19.22
N MET A 102 -8.44 -3.03 18.35
CA MET A 102 -8.81 -4.44 18.19
C MET A 102 -8.53 -5.30 19.43
N LYS A 103 -7.49 -4.97 20.22
CA LYS A 103 -7.19 -5.68 21.48
C LYS A 103 -8.23 -5.43 22.57
N TYR A 104 -8.97 -4.32 22.50
CA TYR A 104 -9.98 -3.94 23.49
C TYR A 104 -11.41 -4.31 23.10
N CYS A 105 -11.61 -5.00 21.97
CA CYS A 105 -12.86 -5.68 21.66
C CYS A 105 -12.88 -7.08 22.32
N GLN A 106 -13.18 -7.12 23.63
CA GLN A 106 -13.54 -8.35 24.35
C GLN A 106 -14.88 -8.18 25.03
#